data_AF-A0A2D8BXC9-F1
#
_entry.id   AF-A0A2D8BXC9-F1
#
_cell.length_a   1.000
_cell.length_b   1.000
_cell.length_c   1.000
_cell.angle_alpha   90.00
_cell.angle_beta   90.00
_cell.angle_gamma   90.00
#
_symmetry.space_group_name_H-M   'P 1'
#
loop_
_entity.id
_entity.type
_entity.pdbx_description
1 polymer ?
#
loop_
_entity_poly.entity_id
_entity_poly.type
_entity_poly.pdbx_seq_one_letter_code
_entity_poly.pdbx_strand_id
1 'polypeptide(L)'
;MPIRKVKGGYKWGSKGKVYRSRKDAERQAAAAYASGYVKKGWKEVLKKDPKKGTGKKPKGSSRRLYTDENPKDTVPVKFRTASDVRDTFSSSAFKSKSHKRQSQIINLVEQRARVAAKRAKDPEAKKRLKAAHAVALSRKESSKRKTERMRR
;
A
#
# COMPACT_ATOMS: atom_id res chain seq x y z
N MET A 1 -27.09 11.36 16.25
CA MET A 1 -27.47 11.78 17.62
C MET A 1 -26.52 11.08 18.59
N PRO A 2 -25.85 11.80 19.50
CA PRO A 2 -24.93 11.19 20.45
C PRO A 2 -25.71 10.36 21.49
N ILE A 3 -25.09 9.26 21.94
CA ILE A 3 -25.59 8.46 23.07
C ILE A 3 -25.23 9.18 24.35
N ARG A 4 -26.21 9.40 25.23
CA ARG A 4 -26.03 10.09 26.50
C ARG A 4 -26.37 9.16 27.65
N LYS A 5 -25.60 9.24 28.74
CA LYS A 5 -25.92 8.56 30.00
C LYS A 5 -27.03 9.35 30.70
N VAL A 6 -28.09 8.67 31.11
CA VAL A 6 -29.25 9.24 31.81
C VAL A 6 -29.54 8.41 33.05
N LYS A 7 -30.37 8.92 33.96
CA LYS A 7 -30.82 8.16 35.14
C LYS A 7 -31.53 6.87 34.66
N GLY A 8 -30.96 5.70 34.98
CA GLY A 8 -31.47 4.39 34.55
C GLY A 8 -30.81 3.78 33.30
N GLY A 9 -29.82 4.42 32.65
CA GLY A 9 -29.07 3.79 31.57
C GLY A 9 -28.51 4.74 30.51
N TYR A 10 -28.54 4.30 29.24
CA TYR A 10 -28.02 5.02 28.07
C TYR A 10 -29.15 5.30 27.09
N LYS A 11 -29.25 6.53 26.60
CA LYS A 11 -30.32 6.97 25.70
C LYS A 11 -29.76 7.40 24.35
N TRP A 12 -30.40 6.96 23.27
CA TRP A 12 -30.09 7.43 21.92
C TRP A 12 -30.95 8.66 21.57
N GLY A 13 -30.33 9.83 21.47
CA GLY A 13 -31.03 11.10 21.19
C GLY A 13 -31.84 11.65 22.37
N SER A 14 -32.58 12.73 22.12
CA SER A 14 -33.36 13.43 23.17
C SER A 14 -34.70 12.78 23.50
N LYS A 15 -35.37 12.15 22.52
CA LYS A 15 -36.72 11.57 22.65
C LYS A 15 -36.79 10.03 22.47
N GLY A 16 -35.68 9.30 22.67
CA GLY A 16 -35.62 7.83 22.50
C GLY A 16 -35.88 7.00 23.77
N LYS A 17 -35.93 5.67 23.64
CA LYS A 17 -35.95 4.73 24.77
C LYS A 17 -34.61 4.69 25.53
N VAL A 18 -34.64 4.36 26.81
CA VAL A 18 -33.45 4.21 27.66
C VAL A 18 -33.04 2.74 27.68
N TYR A 19 -31.79 2.48 27.30
CA TYR A 19 -31.19 1.16 27.25
C TYR A 19 -30.37 0.90 28.51
N ARG A 20 -30.41 -0.33 29.02
CA ARG A 20 -29.65 -0.71 30.21
C ARG A 20 -28.14 -0.69 29.97
N SER A 21 -27.69 -1.05 28.77
CA SER A 21 -26.28 -1.01 28.38
C SER A 21 -26.01 -0.02 27.25
N ARG A 22 -24.78 0.51 27.20
CA ARG A 22 -24.33 1.42 26.13
C ARG A 22 -24.30 0.72 24.77
N LYS A 23 -23.94 -0.56 24.75
CA LYS A 23 -23.82 -1.38 23.53
C LYS A 23 -25.18 -1.58 22.84
N ASP A 24 -26.26 -1.70 23.61
CA ASP A 24 -27.62 -1.82 23.06
C ASP A 24 -28.09 -0.50 22.44
N ALA A 25 -27.74 0.63 23.07
CA ALA A 25 -27.98 1.96 22.50
C ALA A 25 -27.17 2.17 21.20
N GLU A 26 -25.94 1.65 21.13
CA GLU A 26 -25.09 1.66 19.93
C GLU A 26 -25.65 0.79 18.81
N ARG A 27 -26.17 -0.40 19.12
CA ARG A 27 -26.79 -1.31 18.15
C ARG A 27 -28.04 -0.68 17.52
N GLN A 28 -28.89 -0.03 18.31
CA GLN A 28 -30.05 0.67 17.75
C GLN A 28 -29.63 1.93 16.98
N ALA A 29 -28.60 2.65 17.43
CA ALA A 29 -28.05 3.78 16.68
C ALA A 29 -27.53 3.34 15.29
N ALA A 30 -26.88 2.17 15.21
CA ALA A 30 -26.42 1.58 13.96
C ALA A 30 -27.58 1.11 13.08
N ALA A 31 -28.62 0.49 13.65
CA ALA A 31 -29.82 0.08 12.91
C ALA A 31 -30.59 1.30 12.33
N ALA A 32 -30.72 2.38 13.09
CA ALA A 32 -31.34 3.62 12.63
C ALA A 32 -30.47 4.39 11.60
N TYR A 33 -29.15 4.20 11.65
CA TYR A 33 -28.22 4.70 10.63
C TYR A 33 -28.35 3.92 9.32
N ALA A 34 -28.54 2.60 9.41
CA ALA A 34 -28.76 1.72 8.26
C ALA A 34 -30.14 1.92 7.59
N SER A 35 -31.17 2.27 8.36
CA SER A 35 -32.53 2.48 7.85
C SER A 35 -32.78 3.83 7.15
N GLY A 36 -31.74 4.66 6.96
CA GLY A 36 -31.85 5.89 6.17
C GLY A 36 -32.47 7.10 6.89
N TYR A 37 -32.57 7.09 8.24
CA TYR A 37 -33.04 8.23 9.03
C TYR A 37 -31.98 9.36 9.10
N VAL A 38 -31.71 10.01 7.96
CA VAL A 38 -30.64 11.02 7.83
C VAL A 38 -31.16 12.41 8.19
N LYS A 39 -31.14 12.77 9.47
CA LYS A 39 -31.43 14.15 9.91
C LYS A 39 -30.33 15.11 9.42
N LYS A 40 -30.75 16.33 9.01
CA LYS A 40 -30.02 17.45 8.36
C LYS A 40 -28.52 17.62 8.69
N GLY A 41 -28.06 17.30 9.91
CA GLY A 41 -26.65 17.43 10.34
C GLY A 41 -25.66 16.35 9.85
N TRP A 42 -26.11 15.18 9.39
CA TRP A 42 -25.20 14.16 8.84
C TRP A 42 -24.70 14.47 7.42
N LYS A 43 -25.38 15.36 6.69
CA LYS A 43 -24.91 15.85 5.38
C LYS A 43 -23.55 16.54 5.49
N GLU A 44 -23.25 17.21 6.60
CA GLU A 44 -21.96 17.85 6.84
C GLU A 44 -20.84 16.84 7.13
N VAL A 45 -21.14 15.76 7.87
CA VAL A 45 -20.17 14.69 8.14
C VAL A 45 -19.87 13.88 6.87
N LEU A 46 -20.87 13.65 6.01
CA LEU A 46 -20.69 13.03 4.68
C LEU A 46 -20.09 13.97 3.61
N LYS A 47 -20.07 15.28 3.87
CA LYS A 47 -19.37 16.28 3.04
C LYS A 47 -17.90 16.39 3.41
N LYS A 48 -17.48 15.99 4.61
CA LYS A 48 -16.07 16.01 5.00
C LYS A 48 -15.28 14.94 4.25
N ASP A 49 -14.10 15.32 3.81
CA ASP A 49 -13.18 14.40 3.16
C ASP A 49 -12.76 13.27 4.09
N PRO A 50 -12.50 12.07 3.55
CA PRO A 50 -12.07 10.93 4.33
C PRO A 50 -10.72 11.20 5.01
N LYS A 51 -10.55 10.66 6.23
CA LYS A 51 -9.25 10.72 6.94
C LYS A 51 -8.15 10.03 6.12
N LYS A 52 -6.91 10.52 6.23
CA LYS A 52 -5.73 9.91 5.58
C LYS A 52 -5.59 8.44 5.99
N GLY A 53 -5.19 7.57 5.05
CA GLY A 53 -5.00 6.13 5.27
C GLY A 53 -6.26 5.26 5.15
N THR A 54 -7.43 5.84 4.88
CA THR A 54 -8.69 5.07 4.74
C THR A 54 -8.89 4.45 3.36
N GLY A 55 -7.99 4.70 2.40
CA GLY A 55 -8.12 4.23 1.01
C GLY A 55 -9.29 4.84 0.23
N LYS A 56 -10.00 5.82 0.80
CA LYS A 56 -11.15 6.49 0.16
C LYS A 56 -10.72 7.79 -0.49
N LYS A 57 -11.23 8.05 -1.70
CA LYS A 57 -10.92 9.25 -2.48
C LYS A 57 -11.68 10.49 -1.95
N PRO A 58 -11.00 11.64 -1.72
CA PRO A 58 -11.63 12.93 -1.42
C PRO A 58 -12.55 13.41 -2.54
N LYS A 59 -13.66 14.07 -2.19
CA LYS A 59 -14.62 14.60 -3.19
C LYS A 59 -14.01 15.82 -3.89
N GLY A 60 -14.12 15.88 -5.22
CA GLY A 60 -13.54 16.96 -6.03
C GLY A 60 -12.03 16.81 -6.34
N SER A 61 -11.38 15.75 -5.85
CA SER A 61 -9.97 15.48 -6.17
C SER A 61 -9.82 14.77 -7.52
N SER A 62 -8.88 15.20 -8.36
CA SER A 62 -8.47 14.47 -9.56
C SER A 62 -7.61 13.22 -9.24
N ARG A 63 -7.21 13.02 -7.98
CA ARG A 63 -6.37 11.88 -7.54
C ARG A 63 -7.05 10.53 -7.80
N ARG A 64 -6.29 9.51 -8.24
CA ARG A 64 -6.81 8.15 -8.43
C ARG A 64 -7.13 7.50 -7.07
N LEU A 65 -8.17 6.66 -7.03
CA LEU A 65 -8.69 5.98 -5.82
C LEU A 65 -7.61 5.20 -5.05
N TYR A 66 -6.63 4.66 -5.78
CA TYR A 66 -5.43 4.03 -5.24
C TYR A 66 -4.22 4.88 -5.54
N THR A 67 -4.09 6.02 -4.87
CA THR A 67 -2.74 6.53 -4.61
C THR A 67 -2.21 5.75 -3.42
N ASP A 68 -1.69 4.56 -3.71
CA ASP A 68 -0.68 3.95 -2.86
C ASP A 68 0.42 5.00 -2.61
N GLU A 69 0.95 4.93 -1.41
CA GLU A 69 1.56 5.99 -0.66
C GLU A 69 2.86 6.45 -1.33
N ASN A 70 2.95 7.75 -1.63
CA ASN A 70 4.16 8.42 -2.11
C ASN A 70 4.69 7.97 -3.50
N PRO A 71 4.38 8.69 -4.61
CA PRO A 71 4.92 8.39 -5.94
C PRO A 71 6.44 8.48 -6.03
N LYS A 72 7.10 9.12 -5.04
CA LYS A 72 8.55 9.15 -4.93
C LYS A 72 9.15 7.76 -4.65
N ASP A 73 8.37 6.79 -4.16
CA ASP A 73 8.89 5.44 -3.87
C ASP A 73 8.86 4.46 -5.05
N THR A 74 8.31 4.86 -6.19
CA THR A 74 8.32 4.01 -7.38
C THR A 74 9.72 4.00 -8.04
N VAL A 75 10.23 2.81 -8.37
CA VAL A 75 11.47 2.64 -9.14
C VAL A 75 11.14 1.86 -10.41
N PRO A 76 11.40 2.42 -11.60
CA PRO A 76 11.23 1.69 -12.85
C PRO A 76 12.30 0.60 -12.95
N VAL A 77 11.88 -0.62 -13.28
CA VAL A 77 12.76 -1.80 -13.33
C VAL A 77 12.69 -2.43 -14.72
N LYS A 78 13.86 -2.58 -15.36
CA LYS A 78 14.05 -3.33 -16.60
C LYS A 78 14.97 -4.53 -16.33
N PHE A 79 14.65 -5.68 -16.92
CA PHE A 79 15.40 -6.93 -16.70
C PHE A 79 15.49 -7.83 -17.94
N ARG A 80 15.14 -7.31 -19.12
CA ARG A 80 15.10 -8.10 -20.36
C ARG A 80 16.51 -8.45 -20.86
N THR A 81 17.47 -7.58 -20.64
CA THR A 81 18.87 -7.73 -21.06
C THR A 81 19.85 -7.41 -19.95
N ALA A 82 21.12 -7.80 -20.14
CA ALA A 82 22.18 -7.42 -19.21
C ALA A 82 22.38 -5.89 -19.14
N SER A 83 22.22 -5.17 -20.26
CA SER A 83 22.25 -3.70 -20.27
C SER A 83 21.13 -3.13 -19.43
N ASP A 84 19.89 -3.59 -19.65
CA ASP A 84 18.71 -3.12 -18.90
C ASP A 84 18.87 -3.26 -17.38
N VAL A 85 19.47 -4.37 -16.94
CA VAL A 85 19.75 -4.60 -15.52
C VAL A 85 20.78 -3.61 -14.99
N ARG A 86 21.86 -3.36 -15.76
CA ARG A 86 22.86 -2.33 -15.40
C ARG A 86 22.24 -0.95 -15.36
N ASP A 87 21.41 -0.60 -16.33
CA ASP A 87 20.72 0.70 -16.40
C ASP A 87 19.76 0.87 -15.23
N THR A 88 19.04 -0.18 -14.86
CA THR A 88 18.16 -0.17 -13.69
C THR A 88 18.95 0.12 -12.41
N PHE A 89 20.11 -0.52 -12.22
CA PHE A 89 20.96 -0.29 -11.05
C PHE A 89 21.77 1.02 -11.12
N SER A 90 21.95 1.57 -12.31
CA SER A 90 22.61 2.86 -12.53
C SER A 90 21.66 4.05 -12.42
N SER A 91 20.35 3.81 -12.49
CA SER A 91 19.32 4.85 -12.44
C SER A 91 19.36 5.67 -11.14
N SER A 92 19.08 6.96 -11.24
CA SER A 92 18.98 7.88 -10.10
C SER A 92 17.91 7.42 -9.11
N ALA A 93 16.77 6.96 -9.62
CA ALA A 93 15.65 6.47 -8.82
C ALA A 93 16.01 5.25 -7.95
N PHE A 94 16.91 4.37 -8.42
CA PHE A 94 17.42 3.26 -7.62
C PHE A 94 18.50 3.71 -6.62
N LYS A 95 19.45 4.54 -7.07
CA LYS A 95 20.57 5.00 -6.26
C LYS A 95 20.12 5.87 -5.07
N SER A 96 19.05 6.64 -5.23
CA SER A 96 18.50 7.50 -4.17
C SER A 96 17.80 6.73 -3.04
N LYS A 97 17.67 5.39 -3.14
CA LYS A 97 16.98 4.57 -2.15
C LYS A 97 17.91 4.12 -1.03
N SER A 98 17.32 3.87 0.14
CA SER A 98 18.03 3.25 1.26
C SER A 98 18.53 1.85 0.88
N HIS A 99 19.63 1.41 1.50
CA HIS A 99 20.24 0.12 1.21
C HIS A 99 19.28 -1.07 1.35
N LYS A 100 18.38 -1.01 2.35
CA LYS A 100 17.32 -2.03 2.55
C LYS A 100 16.39 -2.11 1.34
N ARG A 101 15.95 -0.96 0.81
CA ARG A 101 15.06 -0.87 -0.36
C ARG A 101 15.79 -1.26 -1.64
N GLN A 102 17.05 -0.86 -1.80
CA GLN A 102 17.91 -1.31 -2.91
C GLN A 102 18.03 -2.83 -2.92
N SER A 103 18.26 -3.46 -1.76
CA SER A 103 18.36 -4.90 -1.63
C SER A 103 17.07 -5.63 -2.03
N GLN A 104 15.91 -5.09 -1.67
CA GLN A 104 14.61 -5.62 -2.11
C GLN A 104 14.47 -5.56 -3.63
N ILE A 105 14.81 -4.43 -4.24
CA ILE A 105 14.72 -4.24 -5.70
C ILE A 105 15.69 -5.17 -6.43
N ILE A 106 16.93 -5.31 -5.95
CA ILE A 106 17.91 -6.26 -6.52
C ILE A 106 17.37 -7.69 -6.48
N ASN A 107 16.79 -8.12 -5.35
CA ASN A 107 16.18 -9.44 -5.23
C ASN A 107 15.00 -9.62 -6.21
N LEU A 108 14.16 -8.60 -6.39
CA LEU A 108 13.07 -8.61 -7.35
C LEU A 108 13.59 -8.80 -8.79
N VAL A 109 14.62 -8.04 -9.19
CA VAL A 109 15.23 -8.12 -10.54
C VAL A 109 15.82 -9.51 -10.77
N GLU A 110 16.58 -10.03 -9.80
CA GLU A 110 17.19 -11.36 -9.88
C GLU A 110 16.14 -12.45 -10.05
N GLN A 111 15.09 -12.43 -9.22
CA GLN A 111 14.00 -13.40 -9.31
C GLN A 111 13.28 -13.34 -10.66
N ARG A 112 12.96 -12.14 -11.15
CA ARG A 112 12.27 -11.95 -12.44
C ARG A 112 13.13 -12.44 -13.61
N ALA A 113 14.42 -12.10 -13.63
CA ALA A 113 15.36 -12.58 -14.65
C ALA A 113 15.51 -14.11 -14.60
N ARG A 114 15.63 -14.70 -13.41
CA ARG A 114 15.72 -16.15 -13.20
C ARG A 114 14.49 -16.89 -13.71
N VAL A 115 13.29 -16.44 -13.32
CA VAL A 115 12.02 -17.07 -13.72
C VAL A 115 11.80 -16.92 -15.23
N ALA A 116 12.07 -15.74 -15.79
CA ALA A 116 11.96 -15.51 -17.22
C ALA A 116 12.92 -16.42 -18.01
N ALA A 117 14.19 -16.54 -17.59
CA ALA A 117 15.16 -17.43 -18.23
C ALA A 117 14.75 -18.92 -18.15
N LYS A 118 14.09 -19.34 -17.06
CA LYS A 118 13.57 -20.71 -16.93
C LYS A 118 12.39 -20.99 -17.86
N ARG A 119 11.52 -19.99 -18.09
CA ARG A 119 10.29 -20.14 -18.88
C ARG A 119 10.45 -19.81 -20.38
N ALA A 120 11.51 -19.12 -20.77
CA ALA A 120 11.76 -18.77 -22.16
C ALA A 120 11.90 -20.02 -23.05
N LYS A 121 11.10 -20.08 -24.12
CA LYS A 121 11.15 -21.15 -25.13
C LYS A 121 12.20 -20.85 -26.21
N ASP A 122 12.29 -19.59 -26.63
CA ASP A 122 13.29 -19.13 -27.59
C ASP A 122 14.72 -19.22 -27.01
N PRO A 123 15.66 -19.95 -27.67
CA PRO A 123 17.05 -20.06 -27.25
C PRO A 123 17.76 -18.72 -27.09
N GLU A 124 17.53 -17.77 -28.00
CA GLU A 124 18.22 -16.47 -27.97
C GLU A 124 17.76 -15.60 -26.80
N ALA A 125 16.44 -15.47 -26.62
CA ALA A 125 15.87 -14.80 -25.46
C ALA A 125 16.34 -15.45 -24.15
N LYS A 126 16.43 -16.79 -24.10
CA LYS A 126 16.93 -17.52 -22.94
C LYS A 126 18.38 -17.20 -22.61
N LYS A 127 19.27 -17.16 -23.63
CA LYS A 127 20.69 -16.78 -23.46
C LYS A 127 20.81 -15.35 -22.89
N ARG A 128 20.06 -14.41 -23.46
CA ARG A 128 20.04 -13.00 -23.02
C ARG A 128 19.53 -12.83 -21.58
N LEU A 129 18.47 -13.55 -21.22
CA LEU A 129 17.90 -13.51 -19.86
C LEU A 129 18.82 -14.19 -18.83
N LYS A 130 19.54 -15.25 -19.21
CA LYS A 130 20.60 -15.84 -18.37
C LYS A 130 21.73 -14.85 -18.10
N ALA A 131 22.18 -14.11 -19.12
CA ALA A 131 23.17 -13.06 -18.95
C ALA A 131 22.67 -11.93 -18.03
N ALA A 132 21.40 -11.52 -18.19
CA ALA A 132 20.77 -10.55 -17.29
C ALA A 132 20.70 -11.06 -15.83
N HIS A 133 20.35 -12.34 -15.65
CA HIS A 133 20.31 -12.99 -14.34
C HIS A 133 21.69 -13.03 -13.68
N ALA A 134 22.74 -13.36 -14.42
CA ALA A 134 24.12 -13.39 -13.90
C ALA A 134 24.57 -12.01 -13.37
N VAL A 135 24.26 -10.93 -14.10
CA VAL A 135 24.56 -9.56 -13.64
C VAL A 135 23.76 -9.19 -12.39
N ALA A 136 22.49 -9.59 -12.32
CA ALA A 136 21.67 -9.36 -11.12
C ALA A 136 22.19 -10.17 -9.92
N LEU A 137 22.67 -11.40 -10.13
CA LEU A 137 23.22 -12.28 -9.10
C LEU A 137 24.50 -11.69 -8.49
N SER A 138 25.45 -11.24 -9.32
CA SER A 138 26.68 -10.61 -8.83
C SER A 138 26.40 -9.33 -8.01
N ARG A 139 25.41 -8.55 -8.44
CA ARG A 139 24.95 -7.37 -7.68
C ARG A 139 24.31 -7.75 -6.35
N LYS A 140 23.52 -8.83 -6.32
CA LYS A 140 22.90 -9.38 -5.10
C LYS A 140 23.97 -9.82 -4.10
N GLU A 141 24.99 -10.54 -4.54
CA GLU A 141 26.11 -10.95 -3.69
C GLU A 141 26.87 -9.75 -3.12
N SER A 142 27.15 -8.75 -3.96
CA SER A 142 27.77 -7.50 -3.51
C SER A 142 26.93 -6.80 -2.43
N SER A 143 25.60 -6.78 -2.59
CA SER A 143 24.67 -6.20 -1.61
C SER A 143 24.67 -6.98 -0.29
N LYS A 144 24.75 -8.32 -0.33
CA LYS A 144 24.88 -9.16 0.87
C LYS A 144 26.15 -8.84 1.64
N ARG A 145 27.31 -8.80 0.96
CA ARG A 145 28.60 -8.44 1.57
C ARG A 145 28.57 -7.06 2.22
N LYS A 146 27.89 -6.08 1.61
CA LYS A 146 27.70 -4.75 2.22
C LYS A 146 26.81 -4.84 3.47
N THR A 147 25.76 -5.65 3.43
CA THR A 147 24.87 -5.86 4.58
C THR A 147 25.62 -6.49 5.76
N GLU A 148 26.46 -7.49 5.51
CA GLU A 148 27.34 -8.09 6.53
C GLU A 148 28.31 -7.07 7.12
N ARG A 149 28.94 -6.24 6.27
CA ARG A 149 29.84 -5.16 6.73
C ARG A 149 29.16 -4.12 7.61
N MET A 150 27.89 -3.81 7.36
CA MET A 150 27.13 -2.85 8.19
C MET A 150 26.62 -3.46 9.50
N ARG A 151 26.68 -4.79 9.66
CA ARG A 151 26.29 -5.49 10.90
C ARG A 151 27.48 -5.73 11.84
N ARG A 152 28.70 -5.67 11.31
CA ARG A 152 29.94 -5.61 12.09
C ARG A 152 30.11 -4.19 12.62
#